data_AF-A0A7C5ISL2-F1
#
_entry.id   AF-A0A7C5ISL2-F1
#
_cell.length_a   1.000
_cell.length_b   1.000
_cell.length_c   1.000
_cell.angle_alpha   90.00
_cell.angle_beta   90.00
_cell.angle_gamma   90.00
#
_symmetry.space_group_name_H-M   'P 1'
#
loop_
_entity.id
_entity.type
_entity.pdbx_description
1 polymer ?
#
loop_
_entity_poly.entity_id
_entity_poly.type
_entity_poly.pdbx_seq_one_letter_code
_entity_poly.pdbx_strand_id
1 'polypeptide(L)'
;MKREDGNGRRNASSGSEENLKPMGVAFLKTMLLLEKPFGPDYLIRILRGEESAFWKAPDPREFETYGVLRRKSWDYLRLVLQHLVVEQLVAPRMPDFNVMEITEAGQEWLDRPRDIPVLKTSLRSTVQEIYLRRLLQDYRKNRAEEEGIKSYNVFTAYTLDRLVIEKPDCLQALADVPGMSHFRAEVYGAGILSILDEYRDSFAIHQKAKLKERVTQKKYQYVKRQLLQDRSVTEIAKLMGLTPATIYRYMGDLADAEEFNFEDWVESNVDSKKLHKGMDFFRRVKNPTLKSAFESLGIDYNTLHLCKMYVSRYSQHRTEIPIQA
;
A
#
# COMPACT_ATOMS: atom_id res chain seq x y z
N MET A 1 -17.49 -49.52 -14.00
CA MET A 1 -18.38 -48.72 -14.87
C MET A 1 -19.05 -47.65 -14.01
N LYS A 2 -18.81 -46.36 -14.33
CA LYS A 2 -19.44 -45.10 -13.81
C LYS A 2 -19.20 -44.78 -12.32
N ARG A 3 -18.30 -43.83 -11.98
CA ARG A 3 -18.41 -42.35 -11.97
C ARG A 3 -19.48 -41.84 -10.99
N GLU A 4 -19.04 -41.10 -9.97
CA GLU A 4 -19.60 -39.76 -9.69
C GLU A 4 -18.62 -38.90 -8.87
N ASP A 5 -18.41 -37.70 -9.39
CA ASP A 5 -17.54 -36.63 -8.93
C ASP A 5 -18.16 -35.87 -7.73
N GLY A 6 -17.36 -35.59 -6.71
CA GLY A 6 -17.73 -34.79 -5.55
C GLY A 6 -16.86 -33.55 -5.39
N ASN A 7 -17.14 -32.55 -6.22
CA ASN A 7 -16.53 -31.22 -6.25
C ASN A 7 -16.61 -30.48 -4.89
N GLY A 8 -15.51 -30.48 -4.14
CA GLY A 8 -15.32 -29.72 -2.89
C GLY A 8 -14.49 -28.46 -3.09
N ARG A 9 -15.13 -27.39 -3.59
CA ARG A 9 -14.82 -25.96 -3.42
C ARG A 9 -13.37 -25.59 -3.07
N ARG A 10 -12.58 -25.30 -4.11
CA ARG A 10 -11.41 -24.42 -4.02
C ARG A 10 -11.89 -22.99 -3.73
N ASN A 11 -11.81 -22.58 -2.47
CA ASN A 11 -11.80 -21.16 -2.10
C ASN A 11 -10.47 -20.56 -2.58
N ALA A 12 -10.47 -20.05 -3.81
CA ALA A 12 -9.33 -19.35 -4.38
C ALA A 12 -9.40 -17.86 -4.04
N SER A 13 -8.75 -17.46 -2.94
CA SER A 13 -8.04 -16.17 -2.85
C SER A 13 -7.09 -16.10 -1.62
N SER A 14 -6.45 -17.21 -1.23
CA SER A 14 -5.29 -17.12 -0.31
C SER A 14 -4.12 -16.55 -1.10
N GLY A 15 -3.69 -15.33 -0.79
CA GLY A 15 -2.46 -14.78 -1.37
C GLY A 15 -1.33 -15.76 -1.13
N SER A 16 -0.73 -16.31 -2.19
CA SER A 16 0.30 -17.33 -2.02
C SER A 16 1.46 -16.76 -1.21
N GLU A 17 1.89 -17.46 -0.17
CA GLU A 17 3.04 -17.08 0.64
C GLU A 17 4.36 -17.35 -0.11
N GLU A 18 5.40 -16.62 0.25
CA GLU A 18 6.79 -16.86 -0.15
C GLU A 18 7.66 -16.83 1.11
N ASN A 19 8.55 -17.82 1.24
CA ASN A 19 9.46 -17.90 2.38
C ASN A 19 10.74 -17.14 2.07
N LEU A 20 11.04 -16.11 2.88
CA LEU A 20 12.21 -15.24 2.70
C LEU A 20 13.53 -15.83 3.19
N LYS A 21 13.52 -17.00 3.85
CA LYS A 21 14.74 -17.64 4.41
C LYS A 21 15.93 -17.65 3.44
N PRO A 22 15.82 -18.08 2.17
CA PRO A 22 16.97 -18.11 1.27
C PRO A 22 17.56 -16.71 1.02
N MET A 23 16.70 -15.69 0.88
CA MET A 23 17.13 -14.32 0.68
C MET A 23 17.71 -13.71 1.97
N GLY A 24 17.11 -14.02 3.13
CA GLY A 24 17.63 -13.62 4.43
C GLY A 24 19.05 -14.14 4.68
N VAL A 25 19.28 -15.44 4.43
CA VAL A 25 20.62 -16.04 4.52
C VAL A 25 21.61 -15.32 3.60
N ALA A 26 21.21 -15.03 2.36
CA ALA A 26 22.07 -14.32 1.42
C ALA A 26 22.45 -12.92 1.91
N PHE A 27 21.49 -12.12 2.38
CA PHE A 27 21.74 -10.79 2.93
C PHE A 27 22.69 -10.82 4.13
N LEU A 28 22.37 -11.63 5.16
CA LEU A 28 23.15 -11.67 6.40
C LEU A 28 24.57 -12.21 6.15
N LYS A 29 24.73 -13.24 5.30
CA LYS A 29 26.07 -13.72 4.90
C LYS A 29 26.88 -12.64 4.19
N THR A 30 26.28 -11.91 3.24
CA THR A 30 26.98 -10.80 2.57
C THR A 30 27.41 -9.74 3.58
N MET A 31 26.57 -9.41 4.57
CA MET A 31 26.90 -8.44 5.61
C MET A 31 28.06 -8.90 6.51
N LEU A 32 28.18 -10.19 6.81
CA LEU A 32 29.34 -10.75 7.52
C LEU A 32 30.62 -10.70 6.69
N LEU A 33 30.56 -11.09 5.42
CA LEU A 33 31.72 -11.10 4.51
C LEU A 33 32.30 -9.71 4.26
N LEU A 34 31.49 -8.65 4.40
CA LEU A 34 31.92 -7.27 4.19
C LEU A 34 32.75 -6.69 5.35
N GLU A 35 32.78 -7.34 6.52
CA GLU A 35 33.49 -6.96 7.76
C GLU A 35 33.13 -5.58 8.36
N LYS A 36 32.44 -4.73 7.60
CA LYS A 36 31.94 -3.42 7.99
C LYS A 36 30.55 -3.22 7.38
N PRO A 37 29.70 -2.38 7.98
CA PRO A 37 28.34 -2.22 7.50
C PRO A 37 28.28 -1.34 6.25
N PHE A 38 27.28 -1.61 5.42
CA PHE A 38 27.04 -0.90 4.17
C PHE A 38 25.57 -0.60 3.97
N GLY A 39 25.29 0.39 3.12
CA GLY A 39 23.92 0.80 2.80
C GLY A 39 23.17 -0.24 1.96
N PRO A 40 21.82 -0.21 1.97
CA PRO A 40 20.95 -1.14 1.24
C PRO A 40 21.35 -1.34 -0.23
N ASP A 41 21.61 -0.25 -0.94
CA ASP A 41 21.88 -0.33 -2.38
C ASP A 41 23.22 -1.04 -2.68
N TYR A 42 24.19 -0.98 -1.77
CA TYR A 42 25.46 -1.70 -1.95
C TYR A 42 25.28 -3.21 -1.74
N LEU A 43 24.53 -3.61 -0.71
CA LEU A 43 24.21 -5.01 -0.44
C LEU A 43 23.44 -5.64 -1.61
N ILE A 44 22.42 -4.94 -2.12
CA ILE A 44 21.61 -5.40 -3.24
C ILE A 44 22.46 -5.54 -4.51
N ARG A 45 23.38 -4.61 -4.77
CA ARG A 45 24.29 -4.66 -5.93
C ARG A 45 25.15 -5.92 -5.91
N ILE A 46 25.72 -6.27 -4.75
CA ILE A 46 26.53 -7.49 -4.56
C ILE A 46 25.68 -8.74 -4.82
N LEU A 47 24.52 -8.84 -4.17
CA LEU A 47 23.63 -10.00 -4.30
C LEU A 47 23.11 -10.20 -5.72
N ARG A 48 22.93 -9.12 -6.48
CA ARG A 48 22.55 -9.16 -7.89
C ARG A 48 23.74 -9.43 -8.83
N GLY A 49 24.97 -9.31 -8.34
CA GLY A 49 26.18 -9.53 -9.11
C GLY A 49 26.34 -8.45 -10.19
N GLU A 50 25.99 -7.21 -9.85
CA GLU A 50 26.12 -6.07 -10.74
C GLU A 50 27.50 -5.44 -10.61
N GLU A 51 28.02 -4.92 -11.72
CA GLU A 51 29.31 -4.24 -11.75
C GLU A 51 29.29 -2.92 -10.96
N SER A 52 30.46 -2.56 -10.43
CA SER A 52 30.72 -1.28 -9.78
C SER A 52 32.15 -0.87 -10.05
N ALA A 53 32.35 0.40 -10.43
CA ALA A 53 33.69 0.97 -10.56
C ALA A 53 34.38 1.21 -9.19
N PHE A 54 33.63 1.07 -8.09
CA PHE A 54 34.08 1.47 -6.75
C PHE A 54 33.83 0.36 -5.72
N TRP A 55 34.36 -0.84 -5.96
CA TRP A 55 34.39 -1.88 -4.92
C TRP A 55 35.27 -1.45 -3.76
N LYS A 56 34.85 -1.78 -2.54
CA LYS A 56 35.64 -1.54 -1.33
C LYS A 56 36.16 -2.88 -0.87
N ALA A 57 37.40 -2.93 -0.38
CA ALA A 57 37.93 -4.16 0.21
C ALA A 57 37.09 -4.61 1.42
N PRO A 58 36.91 -5.94 1.61
CA PRO A 58 37.30 -7.03 0.70
C PRO A 58 36.47 -7.07 -0.60
N ASP A 59 37.03 -7.56 -1.72
CA ASP A 59 36.37 -7.51 -3.04
C ASP A 59 35.09 -8.36 -3.07
N PRO A 60 33.90 -7.75 -3.22
CA PRO A 60 32.66 -8.50 -3.14
C PRO A 60 32.45 -9.54 -4.25
N ARG A 61 33.22 -9.47 -5.34
CA ARG A 61 33.15 -10.44 -6.44
C ARG A 61 33.67 -11.82 -6.05
N GLU A 62 34.46 -11.91 -4.99
CA GLU A 62 35.02 -13.16 -4.47
C GLU A 62 34.06 -13.85 -3.49
N PHE A 63 32.98 -13.17 -3.06
CA PHE A 63 32.05 -13.72 -2.10
C PHE A 63 31.18 -14.82 -2.70
N GLU A 64 30.91 -15.88 -1.91
CA GLU A 64 29.94 -16.92 -2.28
C GLU A 64 28.53 -16.37 -2.54
N THR A 65 28.22 -15.20 -1.98
CA THR A 65 26.93 -14.52 -2.15
C THR A 65 26.86 -13.62 -3.38
N TYR A 66 27.96 -13.41 -4.11
CA TYR A 66 27.97 -12.53 -5.28
C TYR A 66 27.08 -13.08 -6.40
N GLY A 67 26.08 -12.30 -6.81
CA GLY A 67 25.20 -12.68 -7.93
C GLY A 67 24.19 -13.80 -7.64
N VAL A 68 24.08 -14.30 -6.41
CA VAL A 68 23.15 -15.39 -6.06
C VAL A 68 21.67 -15.00 -6.24
N LEU A 69 21.35 -13.71 -6.26
CA LEU A 69 20.02 -13.15 -6.49
C LEU A 69 19.91 -12.37 -7.81
N ARG A 70 20.73 -12.67 -8.82
CA ARG A 70 20.76 -11.96 -10.14
C ARG A 70 19.38 -11.80 -10.80
N ARG A 71 18.50 -12.81 -10.64
CA ARG A 71 17.15 -12.83 -11.23
C ARG A 71 16.08 -12.09 -10.43
N LYS A 72 16.37 -11.60 -9.21
CA LYS A 72 15.42 -10.89 -8.35
C LYS A 72 15.56 -9.39 -8.55
N SER A 73 14.46 -8.67 -8.81
CA SER A 73 14.52 -7.22 -9.08
C SER A 73 15.04 -6.42 -7.87
N TRP A 74 15.56 -5.22 -8.15
CA TRP A 74 16.00 -4.27 -7.12
C TRP A 74 14.89 -3.99 -6.09
N ASP A 75 13.68 -3.70 -6.55
CA ASP A 75 12.55 -3.39 -5.68
C ASP A 75 12.14 -4.59 -4.81
N TYR A 76 12.13 -5.80 -5.38
CA TYR A 76 11.88 -7.01 -4.60
C TYR A 76 12.92 -7.16 -3.47
N LEU A 77 14.21 -6.94 -3.76
CA LEU A 77 15.26 -7.09 -2.75
C LEU A 77 15.23 -6.00 -1.67
N ARG A 78 14.77 -4.78 -2.01
CA ARG A 78 14.49 -3.74 -1.01
C ARG A 78 13.37 -4.16 -0.07
N LEU A 79 12.26 -4.68 -0.61
CA LEU A 79 11.14 -5.18 0.20
C LEU A 79 11.55 -6.36 1.07
N VAL A 80 12.40 -7.27 0.57
CA VAL A 80 13.00 -8.32 1.40
C VAL A 80 13.79 -7.72 2.55
N LEU A 81 14.69 -6.76 2.28
CA LEU A 81 15.48 -6.14 3.34
C LEU A 81 14.60 -5.44 4.38
N GLN A 82 13.50 -4.80 3.96
CA GLN A 82 12.52 -4.22 4.87
C GLN A 82 11.85 -5.28 5.75
N HIS A 83 11.50 -6.44 5.20
CA HIS A 83 11.00 -7.56 5.99
C HIS A 83 12.04 -8.06 7.01
N LEU A 84 13.32 -8.14 6.63
CA LEU A 84 14.39 -8.51 7.58
C LEU A 84 14.53 -7.50 8.72
N VAL A 85 14.26 -6.22 8.46
CA VAL A 85 14.21 -5.17 9.50
C VAL A 85 12.99 -5.35 10.41
N VAL A 86 11.81 -5.66 9.85
CA VAL A 86 10.60 -5.94 10.63
C VAL A 86 10.79 -7.17 11.54
N GLU A 87 11.45 -8.21 11.04
CA GLU A 87 11.83 -9.41 11.79
C GLU A 87 13.00 -9.16 12.77
N GLN A 88 13.49 -7.93 12.87
CA GLN A 88 14.60 -7.51 13.73
C GLN A 88 15.90 -8.29 13.49
N LEU A 89 16.09 -8.90 12.31
CA LEU A 89 17.32 -9.60 11.93
C LEU A 89 18.40 -8.62 11.44
N VAL A 90 17.95 -7.50 10.90
CA VAL A 90 18.79 -6.43 10.38
C VAL A 90 18.27 -5.11 10.95
N ALA A 91 19.15 -4.16 11.24
CA ALA A 91 18.75 -2.82 11.65
C ALA A 91 19.56 -1.75 10.92
N PRO A 92 18.99 -0.58 10.60
CA PRO A 92 19.79 0.56 10.19
C PRO A 92 20.62 1.07 11.39
N ARG A 93 21.87 1.47 11.16
CA ARG A 93 22.71 2.06 12.20
C ARG A 93 22.20 3.44 12.61
N MET A 94 21.91 3.63 13.89
CA MET A 94 21.54 4.93 14.48
C MET A 94 22.80 5.78 14.76
N PRO A 95 22.73 7.12 14.68
CA PRO A 95 21.61 7.95 14.22
C PRO A 95 21.65 8.26 12.71
N ASP A 96 22.65 7.77 11.97
CA ASP A 96 22.90 8.22 10.59
C ASP A 96 22.09 7.48 9.53
N PHE A 97 21.57 6.27 9.82
CA PHE A 97 20.77 5.40 8.93
C PHE A 97 21.39 5.09 7.57
N ASN A 98 22.68 5.35 7.40
CA ASN A 98 23.39 5.21 6.12
C ASN A 98 23.76 3.76 5.80
N VAL A 99 23.82 2.90 6.81
CA VAL A 99 24.29 1.52 6.72
C VAL A 99 23.39 0.59 7.48
N MET A 100 23.36 -0.68 7.06
CA MET A 100 22.63 -1.75 7.71
C MET A 100 23.60 -2.61 8.53
N GLU A 101 23.14 -3.10 9.67
CA GLU A 101 23.86 -3.96 10.59
C GLU A 101 23.04 -5.22 10.89
N ILE A 102 23.73 -6.33 11.12
CA ILE A 102 23.10 -7.54 11.64
C ILE A 102 22.86 -7.31 13.14
N THR A 103 21.67 -7.63 13.61
CA THR A 103 21.35 -7.58 15.05
C THR A 103 21.84 -8.86 15.74
N GLU A 104 21.80 -8.90 17.08
CA GLU A 104 22.05 -10.13 17.83
C GLU A 104 21.08 -11.26 17.40
N ALA A 105 19.79 -10.94 17.29
CA ALA A 105 18.78 -11.87 16.79
C ALA A 105 19.06 -12.34 15.34
N GLY A 106 19.60 -11.45 14.50
CA GLY A 106 20.03 -11.77 13.14
C GLY A 106 21.17 -12.78 13.12
N GLN A 107 22.16 -12.61 14.00
CA GLN A 107 23.28 -13.53 14.14
C GLN A 107 22.81 -14.91 14.61
N GLU A 108 21.99 -14.96 15.66
CA GLU A 108 21.40 -16.21 16.17
C GLU A 108 20.54 -16.92 15.12
N TRP A 109 19.75 -16.16 14.36
CA TRP A 109 18.95 -16.69 13.27
C TRP A 109 19.82 -17.26 12.15
N LEU A 110 20.96 -16.64 11.84
CA LEU A 110 21.85 -17.13 10.80
C LEU A 110 22.50 -18.48 11.16
N ASP A 111 22.78 -18.71 12.44
CA ASP A 111 23.30 -19.99 12.93
C ASP A 111 22.27 -21.12 12.77
N ARG A 112 20.97 -20.80 12.88
CA ARG A 112 19.86 -21.76 12.71
C ARG A 112 18.70 -21.14 11.92
N PRO A 113 18.82 -20.99 10.58
CA PRO A 113 17.86 -20.26 9.77
C PRO A 113 16.46 -20.86 9.82
N ARG A 114 15.51 -20.07 10.30
CA ARG A 114 14.08 -20.43 10.36
C ARG A 114 13.33 -19.84 9.18
N ASP A 115 12.17 -20.40 8.88
CA ASP A 115 11.32 -19.90 7.80
C ASP A 115 10.76 -18.51 8.13
N ILE A 116 10.71 -17.64 7.13
CA ILE A 116 10.14 -16.29 7.22
C ILE A 116 9.02 -16.20 6.16
N PRO A 117 7.82 -16.73 6.45
CA PRO A 117 6.72 -16.71 5.51
C PRO A 117 6.14 -15.29 5.40
N VAL A 118 6.04 -14.76 4.18
CA VAL A 118 5.39 -13.49 3.90
C VAL A 118 4.41 -13.63 2.75
N LEU A 119 3.40 -12.76 2.71
CA LEU A 119 2.48 -12.70 1.57
C LEU A 119 3.22 -12.18 0.35
N LYS A 120 3.11 -12.84 -0.82
CA LYS A 120 3.76 -12.33 -2.05
C LYS A 120 3.34 -10.92 -2.44
N THR A 121 2.19 -10.44 -1.97
CA THR A 121 1.73 -9.07 -2.18
C THR A 121 2.59 -8.04 -1.45
N SER A 122 3.22 -8.37 -0.32
CA SER A 122 4.15 -7.46 0.37
C SER A 122 5.52 -7.37 -0.31
N LEU A 123 5.82 -8.29 -1.23
CA LEU A 123 7.05 -8.31 -2.04
C LEU A 123 6.87 -7.65 -3.42
N ARG A 124 5.80 -6.87 -3.59
CA ARG A 124 5.51 -6.13 -4.82
C ARG A 124 5.13 -4.70 -4.50
N SER A 125 5.95 -3.76 -4.95
CA SER A 125 5.58 -2.35 -4.96
C SER A 125 4.44 -2.12 -5.95
N THR A 126 3.50 -1.27 -5.57
CA THR A 126 2.50 -0.75 -6.49
C THR A 126 3.15 0.16 -7.54
N VAL A 127 2.51 0.35 -8.69
CA VAL A 127 2.99 1.29 -9.73
C VAL A 127 3.16 2.69 -9.16
N GLN A 128 2.29 3.04 -8.22
CA GLN A 128 2.27 4.33 -7.56
C GLN A 128 3.43 4.50 -6.58
N GLU A 129 3.76 3.48 -5.79
CA GLU A 129 4.94 3.53 -4.91
C GLU A 129 6.24 3.62 -5.72
N ILE A 130 6.32 2.93 -6.86
CA ILE A 130 7.46 3.04 -7.78
C ILE A 130 7.59 4.48 -8.30
N TYR A 131 6.47 5.09 -8.68
CA TYR A 131 6.44 6.48 -9.14
C TYR A 131 6.84 7.47 -8.03
N LEU A 132 6.25 7.36 -6.84
CA LEU A 132 6.59 8.21 -5.69
C LEU A 132 8.07 8.09 -5.32
N ARG A 133 8.60 6.87 -5.29
CA ARG A 133 10.02 6.63 -5.00
C ARG A 133 10.92 7.35 -6.00
N ARG A 134 10.55 7.35 -7.28
CA ARG A 134 11.29 8.07 -8.32
C ARG A 134 11.26 9.58 -8.09
N LEU A 135 10.11 10.17 -7.80
CA LEU A 135 9.99 11.60 -7.51
C LEU A 135 10.87 12.01 -6.33
N LEU A 136 10.83 11.25 -5.23
CA LEU A 136 11.65 11.50 -4.05
C LEU A 136 13.15 11.28 -4.34
N GLN A 137 13.51 10.31 -5.20
CA GLN A 137 14.88 10.08 -5.62
C GLN A 137 15.42 11.25 -6.47
N ASP A 138 14.61 11.78 -7.38
CA ASP A 138 14.96 12.93 -8.23
C ASP A 138 15.10 14.19 -7.36
N TYR A 139 14.18 14.44 -6.44
CA TYR A 139 14.29 15.52 -5.44
C TYR A 139 15.58 15.41 -4.63
N ARG A 140 15.88 14.22 -4.10
CA ARG A 140 17.11 13.97 -3.33
C ARG A 140 18.37 14.29 -4.14
N LYS A 141 18.37 13.93 -5.42
CA LYS A 141 19.49 14.17 -6.32
C LYS A 141 19.66 15.68 -6.56
N ASN A 142 18.59 16.37 -6.93
CA ASN A 142 18.63 17.80 -7.24
C ASN A 142 19.09 18.62 -6.03
N ARG A 143 18.54 18.36 -4.83
CA ARG A 143 18.97 19.04 -3.59
C ARG A 143 20.44 18.81 -3.27
N ALA A 144 20.94 17.61 -3.50
CA ALA A 144 22.34 17.30 -3.26
C ALA A 144 23.28 18.04 -4.23
N GLU A 145 22.87 18.17 -5.49
CA GLU A 145 23.60 18.94 -6.50
C GLU A 145 23.60 20.44 -6.16
N GLU A 146 22.46 20.99 -5.76
CA GLU A 146 22.32 22.39 -5.33
C GLU A 146 23.19 22.74 -4.11
N GLU A 147 23.29 21.83 -3.14
CA GLU A 147 24.07 22.02 -1.91
C GLU A 147 25.54 21.58 -2.05
N GLY A 148 25.93 20.98 -3.18
CA GLY A 148 27.29 20.46 -3.39
C GLY A 148 27.66 19.28 -2.47
N ILE A 149 26.67 18.51 -2.02
CA ILE A 149 26.82 17.37 -1.12
C ILE A 149 26.46 16.05 -1.81
N LYS A 150 26.71 14.90 -1.17
CA LYS A 150 26.29 13.61 -1.71
C LYS A 150 24.81 13.36 -1.41
N SER A 151 24.10 12.66 -2.29
CA SER A 151 22.64 12.44 -2.14
C SER A 151 22.23 11.82 -0.81
N TYR A 152 23.05 10.95 -0.22
CA TYR A 152 22.74 10.34 1.08
C TYR A 152 22.81 11.33 2.25
N ASN A 153 23.46 12.50 2.08
CA ASN A 153 23.50 13.55 3.09
C ASN A 153 22.17 14.32 3.21
N VAL A 154 21.41 14.41 2.11
CA VAL A 154 20.03 14.94 2.11
C VAL A 154 19.13 13.99 2.91
N PHE A 155 19.02 12.74 2.45
CA PHE A 155 18.49 11.61 3.23
C PHE A 155 18.94 10.26 2.65
N THR A 156 18.97 9.24 3.51
CA THR A 156 19.56 7.94 3.17
C THR A 156 18.67 7.13 2.23
N ALA A 157 19.20 6.04 1.64
CA ALA A 157 18.38 5.10 0.88
C ALA A 157 17.31 4.42 1.75
N TYR A 158 17.64 4.14 3.02
CA TYR A 158 16.69 3.60 3.98
C TYR A 158 15.55 4.59 4.26
N THR A 159 15.88 5.86 4.53
CA THR A 159 14.89 6.93 4.76
C THR A 159 14.00 7.16 3.54
N LEU A 160 14.56 7.13 2.32
CA LEU A 160 13.76 7.20 1.08
C LEU A 160 12.69 6.10 1.04
N ASP A 161 13.08 4.86 1.33
CA ASP A 161 12.15 3.74 1.34
C ASP A 161 11.10 3.89 2.46
N ARG A 162 11.47 4.43 3.63
CA ARG A 162 10.53 4.75 4.71
C ARG A 162 9.51 5.82 4.32
N LEU A 163 9.93 6.89 3.63
CA LEU A 163 9.03 7.93 3.14
C LEU A 163 7.96 7.38 2.18
N VAL A 164 8.35 6.44 1.31
CA VAL A 164 7.41 5.78 0.38
C VAL A 164 6.38 4.95 1.14
N ILE A 165 6.77 4.30 2.24
CA ILE A 165 5.87 3.47 3.05
C ILE A 165 4.96 4.34 3.91
N GLU A 166 5.56 5.23 4.71
CA GLU A 166 4.89 6.00 5.78
C GLU A 166 4.10 7.19 5.24
N LYS A 167 4.53 7.80 4.12
CA LYS A 167 3.85 8.90 3.42
C LYS A 167 3.39 10.03 4.37
N PRO A 168 4.30 10.63 5.16
CA PRO A 168 3.95 11.64 6.17
C PRO A 168 3.17 12.81 5.57
N ASP A 169 2.27 13.40 6.35
CA ASP A 169 1.36 14.47 5.94
C ASP A 169 1.65 15.81 6.61
N CYS A 170 2.63 15.85 7.51
CA CYS A 170 3.04 17.06 8.20
C CYS A 170 4.51 16.94 8.64
N LEU A 171 5.09 18.07 9.07
CA LEU A 171 6.47 18.12 9.56
C LEU A 171 6.69 17.22 10.78
N GLN A 172 5.71 17.10 11.67
CA GLN A 172 5.81 16.23 12.84
C GLN A 172 5.92 14.77 12.44
N ALA A 173 4.99 14.29 11.59
CA ALA A 173 5.03 12.92 11.07
C ALA A 173 6.30 12.68 10.24
N LEU A 174 6.81 13.70 9.56
CA LEU A 174 8.07 13.60 8.82
C LEU A 174 9.27 13.44 9.75
N ALA A 175 9.30 14.11 10.90
CA ALA A 175 10.37 13.96 11.90
C ALA A 175 10.35 12.60 12.61
N ASP A 176 9.20 11.92 12.63
CA ASP A 176 9.09 10.55 13.14
C ASP A 176 9.65 9.50 12.15
N VAL A 177 9.90 9.88 10.88
CA VAL A 177 10.45 8.99 9.86
C VAL A 177 11.92 8.67 10.19
N PRO A 178 12.30 7.38 10.26
CA PRO A 178 13.68 6.99 10.53
C PRO A 178 14.73 7.63 9.59
N GLY A 179 15.68 8.36 10.17
CA GLY A 179 16.74 9.10 9.46
C GLY A 179 16.37 10.52 9.01
N MET A 180 15.17 10.96 9.37
CA MET A 180 14.72 12.33 9.25
C MET A 180 14.78 13.01 10.62
N SER A 181 15.91 13.65 10.93
CA SER A 181 16.00 14.46 12.17
C SER A 181 15.09 15.68 12.09
N HIS A 182 14.76 16.29 13.23
CA HIS A 182 14.04 17.57 13.26
C HIS A 182 14.65 18.62 12.34
N PHE A 183 15.98 18.77 12.38
CA PHE A 183 16.71 19.67 11.47
C PHE A 183 16.48 19.33 9.98
N ARG A 184 16.57 18.05 9.60
CA ARG A 184 16.32 17.65 8.21
C ARG A 184 14.85 17.81 7.81
N ALA A 185 13.92 17.56 8.72
CA ALA A 185 12.50 17.80 8.50
C ALA A 185 12.22 19.29 8.27
N GLU A 186 12.87 20.18 9.02
CA GLU A 186 12.78 21.62 8.81
C GLU A 186 13.37 22.06 7.45
N VAL A 187 14.56 21.56 7.10
CA VAL A 187 15.28 21.97 5.89
C VAL A 187 14.64 21.40 4.62
N TYR A 188 14.33 20.10 4.61
CA TYR A 188 13.87 19.38 3.40
C TYR A 188 12.36 19.11 3.38
N GLY A 189 11.67 19.29 4.50
CA GLY A 189 10.30 18.84 4.66
C GLY A 189 9.29 19.53 3.75
N ALA A 190 9.45 20.82 3.47
CA ALA A 190 8.57 21.53 2.55
C ALA A 190 8.55 20.88 1.15
N GLY A 191 9.73 20.54 0.61
CA GLY A 191 9.83 19.88 -0.70
C GLY A 191 9.30 18.44 -0.69
N ILE A 192 9.61 17.68 0.37
CA ILE A 192 9.14 16.30 0.52
C ILE A 192 7.61 16.25 0.65
N LEU A 193 7.02 17.12 1.48
CA LEU A 193 5.57 17.19 1.69
C LEU A 193 4.84 17.63 0.41
N SER A 194 5.38 18.60 -0.34
CA SER A 194 4.81 18.99 -1.65
C SER A 194 4.73 17.81 -2.62
N ILE A 195 5.79 17.00 -2.72
CA ILE A 195 5.80 15.80 -3.56
C ILE A 195 4.76 14.78 -3.10
N LEU A 196 4.63 14.61 -1.78
CA LEU A 196 3.66 13.67 -1.20
C LEU A 196 2.22 14.12 -1.43
N ASP A 197 1.94 15.42 -1.40
CA ASP A 197 0.63 15.99 -1.69
C ASP A 197 0.28 15.89 -3.18
N GLU A 198 1.19 16.29 -4.07
CA GLU A 198 1.02 16.12 -5.53
C GLU A 198 0.80 14.65 -5.92
N TYR A 199 1.51 13.73 -5.26
CA TYR A 199 1.31 12.31 -5.42
C TYR A 199 -0.10 11.87 -5.02
N ARG A 200 -0.65 12.37 -3.90
CA ARG A 200 -2.01 12.04 -3.45
C ARG A 200 -3.06 12.58 -4.41
N ASP A 201 -2.89 13.81 -4.87
CA ASP A 201 -3.85 14.46 -5.77
C ASP A 201 -3.87 13.77 -7.14
N SER A 202 -2.70 13.56 -7.73
CA SER A 202 -2.57 12.84 -9.00
C SER A 202 -3.11 11.41 -8.90
N PHE A 203 -2.89 10.73 -7.77
CA PHE A 203 -3.45 9.41 -7.51
C PHE A 203 -4.98 9.45 -7.42
N ALA A 204 -5.55 10.38 -6.65
CA ALA A 204 -7.00 10.52 -6.49
C ALA A 204 -7.69 10.80 -7.84
N ILE A 205 -7.11 11.70 -8.64
CA ILE A 205 -7.59 12.05 -9.99
C ILE A 205 -7.59 10.82 -10.89
N HIS A 206 -6.48 10.09 -10.96
CA HIS A 206 -6.36 8.91 -11.81
C HIS A 206 -7.29 7.77 -11.35
N GLN A 207 -7.46 7.58 -10.03
CA GLN A 207 -8.41 6.60 -9.50
C GLN A 207 -9.86 6.95 -9.84
N LYS A 208 -10.23 8.23 -9.73
CA LYS A 208 -11.55 8.72 -10.14
C LYS A 208 -11.77 8.55 -11.64
N ALA A 209 -10.77 8.85 -12.48
CA ALA A 209 -10.84 8.64 -13.93
C ALA A 209 -11.03 7.16 -14.31
N LYS A 210 -10.24 6.24 -13.72
CA LYS A 210 -10.41 4.79 -13.93
C LYS A 210 -11.76 4.28 -13.44
N LEU A 211 -12.24 4.80 -12.32
CA LEU A 211 -13.56 4.47 -11.83
C LEU A 211 -14.64 4.90 -12.84
N LYS A 212 -14.58 6.15 -13.33
CA LYS A 212 -15.46 6.67 -14.38
C LYS A 212 -15.43 5.80 -15.63
N GLU A 213 -14.25 5.42 -16.12
CA GLU A 213 -14.12 4.49 -17.25
C GLU A 213 -14.77 3.12 -16.95
N ARG A 214 -14.50 2.54 -15.78
CA ARG A 214 -15.01 1.22 -15.39
C ARG A 214 -16.54 1.18 -15.32
N VAL A 215 -17.18 2.24 -14.82
CA VAL A 215 -18.65 2.29 -14.72
C VAL A 215 -19.34 2.47 -16.07
N THR A 216 -18.64 2.84 -17.14
CA THR A 216 -19.20 2.82 -18.50
C THR A 216 -19.41 1.41 -19.05
N GLN A 217 -18.79 0.39 -18.46
CA GLN A 217 -18.91 -1.00 -18.92
C GLN A 217 -20.36 -1.48 -18.87
N LYS A 218 -20.75 -2.32 -19.86
CA LYS A 218 -22.14 -2.81 -20.06
C LYS A 218 -22.80 -3.35 -18.78
N LYS A 219 -22.05 -4.04 -17.92
CA LYS A 219 -22.56 -4.61 -16.66
C LYS A 219 -23.04 -3.54 -15.67
N TYR A 220 -22.30 -2.43 -15.53
CA TYR A 220 -22.67 -1.31 -14.68
C TYR A 220 -23.88 -0.56 -15.24
N GLN A 221 -23.86 -0.30 -16.54
CA GLN A 221 -24.97 0.37 -17.23
C GLN A 221 -26.26 -0.48 -17.23
N TYR A 222 -26.14 -1.81 -17.27
CA TYR A 222 -27.28 -2.71 -17.11
C TYR A 222 -27.88 -2.58 -15.71
N VAL A 223 -27.06 -2.63 -14.65
CA VAL A 223 -27.50 -2.46 -13.26
C VAL A 223 -28.19 -1.10 -13.08
N LYS A 224 -27.58 -0.02 -13.57
CA LYS A 224 -28.15 1.34 -13.57
C LYS A 224 -29.55 1.35 -14.20
N ARG A 225 -29.72 0.77 -15.39
CA ARG A 225 -31.04 0.69 -16.06
C ARG A 225 -32.06 -0.15 -15.31
N GLN A 226 -31.66 -1.28 -14.72
CA GLN A 226 -32.61 -2.13 -13.98
C GLN A 226 -33.07 -1.46 -12.67
N LEU A 227 -32.18 -0.74 -11.98
CA LEU A 227 -32.55 0.02 -10.78
C LEU A 227 -33.51 1.17 -11.11
N LEU A 228 -33.32 1.84 -12.26
CA LEU A 228 -34.25 2.85 -12.78
C LEU A 228 -35.63 2.30 -13.20
N GLN A 229 -35.77 0.99 -13.29
CA GLN A 229 -37.04 0.29 -13.54
C GLN A 229 -37.62 -0.27 -12.24
N ASP A 230 -37.18 0.23 -11.09
CA ASP A 230 -37.60 -0.19 -9.74
C ASP A 230 -37.40 -1.68 -9.43
N ARG A 231 -36.53 -2.37 -10.19
CA ARG A 231 -36.20 -3.76 -9.91
C ARG A 231 -35.35 -3.85 -8.65
N SER A 232 -35.66 -4.80 -7.78
CA SER A 232 -34.91 -4.98 -6.54
C SER A 232 -33.49 -5.51 -6.79
N VAL A 233 -32.57 -5.20 -5.87
CA VAL A 233 -31.17 -5.63 -5.94
C VAL A 233 -31.03 -7.16 -6.00
N THR A 234 -31.87 -7.89 -5.27
CA THR A 234 -31.88 -9.36 -5.23
C THR A 234 -32.30 -9.95 -6.58
N GLU A 235 -33.28 -9.35 -7.25
CA GLU A 235 -33.72 -9.74 -8.58
C GLU A 235 -32.67 -9.44 -9.65
N ILE A 236 -32.02 -8.27 -9.60
CA ILE A 236 -30.92 -7.92 -10.51
C ILE A 236 -29.77 -8.91 -10.35
N ALA A 237 -29.40 -9.23 -9.11
CA ALA A 237 -28.38 -10.22 -8.80
C ALA A 237 -28.71 -11.58 -9.42
N LYS A 238 -29.97 -12.05 -9.28
CA LYS A 238 -30.44 -13.30 -9.87
C LYS A 238 -30.36 -13.29 -11.40
N LEU A 239 -30.80 -12.21 -12.06
CA LEU A 239 -30.73 -12.08 -13.52
C LEU A 239 -29.30 -12.10 -14.07
N MET A 240 -28.36 -11.54 -13.32
CA MET A 240 -26.95 -11.46 -13.73
C MET A 240 -26.12 -12.66 -13.27
N GLY A 241 -26.69 -13.59 -12.49
CA GLY A 241 -25.92 -14.68 -11.85
C GLY A 241 -24.88 -14.19 -10.85
N LEU A 242 -25.15 -13.08 -10.16
CA LEU A 242 -24.26 -12.41 -9.21
C LEU A 242 -24.84 -12.45 -7.79
N THR A 243 -24.05 -12.01 -6.80
CA THR A 243 -24.53 -11.81 -5.43
C THR A 243 -25.09 -10.40 -5.24
N PRO A 244 -26.07 -10.19 -4.33
CA PRO A 244 -26.56 -8.86 -3.97
C PRO A 244 -25.44 -7.90 -3.55
N ALA A 245 -24.45 -8.40 -2.80
CA ALA A 245 -23.26 -7.62 -2.42
C ALA A 245 -22.48 -7.08 -3.64
N THR A 246 -22.42 -7.83 -4.73
CA THR A 246 -21.77 -7.39 -5.97
C THR A 246 -22.56 -6.25 -6.62
N ILE A 247 -23.90 -6.30 -6.56
CA ILE A 247 -24.77 -5.24 -7.08
C ILE A 247 -24.67 -3.98 -6.21
N TYR A 248 -24.67 -4.10 -4.88
CA TYR A 248 -24.41 -2.96 -3.98
C TYR A 248 -23.03 -2.33 -4.22
N ARG A 249 -22.00 -3.13 -4.50
CA ARG A 249 -20.70 -2.61 -4.92
C ARG A 249 -20.81 -1.84 -6.25
N TYR A 250 -21.56 -2.35 -7.22
CA TYR A 250 -21.79 -1.63 -8.48
C TYR A 250 -22.54 -0.31 -8.29
N MET A 251 -23.53 -0.28 -7.40
CA MET A 251 -24.22 0.95 -7.01
C MET A 251 -23.26 1.95 -6.36
N GLY A 252 -22.43 1.49 -5.42
CA GLY A 252 -21.40 2.32 -4.79
C GLY A 252 -20.43 2.90 -5.81
N ASP A 253 -19.89 2.07 -6.71
CA ASP A 253 -19.00 2.53 -7.78
C ASP A 253 -19.68 3.57 -8.71
N LEU A 254 -20.96 3.37 -9.08
CA LEU A 254 -21.74 4.31 -9.90
C LEU A 254 -21.97 5.64 -9.16
N ALA A 255 -22.20 5.59 -7.85
CA ALA A 255 -22.31 6.76 -7.01
C ALA A 255 -20.96 7.49 -6.88
N ASP A 256 -19.89 6.78 -6.58
CA ASP A 256 -18.55 7.36 -6.42
C ASP A 256 -18.02 7.95 -7.74
N ALA A 257 -18.49 7.44 -8.88
CA ALA A 257 -18.20 7.99 -10.21
C ALA A 257 -19.02 9.23 -10.59
N GLU A 258 -19.95 9.69 -9.74
CA GLU A 258 -20.92 10.77 -10.03
C GLU A 258 -21.85 10.47 -11.21
N GLU A 259 -21.95 9.21 -11.64
CA GLU A 259 -22.77 8.80 -12.79
C GLU A 259 -24.27 8.68 -12.44
N PHE A 260 -24.59 8.48 -11.16
CA PHE A 260 -25.97 8.35 -10.71
C PHE A 260 -26.12 8.75 -9.24
N ASN A 261 -27.20 9.43 -8.90
CA ASN A 261 -27.57 9.69 -7.51
C ASN A 261 -28.60 8.67 -7.03
N PHE A 262 -28.27 7.92 -5.98
CA PHE A 262 -29.14 6.92 -5.39
C PHE A 262 -29.84 7.43 -4.13
N GLU A 263 -29.70 8.70 -3.74
CA GLU A 263 -30.29 9.25 -2.50
C GLU A 263 -31.79 8.99 -2.40
N ASP A 264 -32.57 9.45 -3.37
CA ASP A 264 -34.03 9.25 -3.41
C ASP A 264 -34.42 7.77 -3.39
N TRP A 265 -33.66 6.95 -4.12
CA TRP A 265 -33.88 5.51 -4.18
C TRP A 265 -33.61 4.85 -2.82
N VAL A 266 -32.53 5.25 -2.13
CA VAL A 266 -32.16 4.71 -0.81
C VAL A 266 -33.19 5.13 0.22
N GLU A 267 -33.62 6.39 0.24
CA GLU A 267 -34.64 6.89 1.16
C GLU A 267 -35.99 6.19 0.98
N SER A 268 -36.32 5.80 -0.26
CA SER A 268 -37.56 5.09 -0.57
C SER A 268 -37.50 3.59 -0.27
N ASN A 269 -36.31 2.97 -0.29
CA ASN A 269 -36.15 1.52 -0.19
C ASN A 269 -35.53 1.04 1.14
N VAL A 270 -35.07 1.95 2.00
CA VAL A 270 -34.46 1.62 3.29
C VAL A 270 -35.28 2.22 4.43
N ASP A 271 -35.54 1.41 5.47
CA ASP A 271 -36.18 1.89 6.69
C ASP A 271 -35.42 3.11 7.28
N SER A 272 -36.15 4.21 7.49
CA SER A 272 -35.58 5.50 7.88
C SER A 272 -34.84 5.45 9.22
N LYS A 273 -35.28 4.61 10.17
CA LYS A 273 -34.60 4.44 11.47
C LYS A 273 -33.27 3.70 11.29
N LYS A 274 -33.23 2.66 10.46
CA LYS A 274 -31.98 1.95 10.12
C LYS A 274 -31.01 2.85 9.34
N LEU A 275 -31.52 3.60 8.38
CA LEU A 275 -30.72 4.54 7.58
C LEU A 275 -30.04 5.58 8.48
N HIS A 276 -30.81 6.24 9.35
CA HIS A 276 -30.29 7.23 10.29
C HIS A 276 -29.23 6.66 11.24
N LYS A 277 -29.50 5.51 11.88
CA LYS A 277 -28.54 4.83 12.76
C LYS A 277 -27.25 4.45 12.06
N GLY A 278 -27.34 3.92 10.84
CA GLY A 278 -26.18 3.56 10.04
C GLY A 278 -25.36 4.79 9.65
N MET A 279 -26.02 5.85 9.18
CA MET A 279 -25.36 7.09 8.79
C MET A 279 -24.60 7.73 9.97
N ASP A 280 -25.22 7.80 11.14
CA ASP A 280 -24.59 8.34 12.34
C ASP A 280 -23.35 7.54 12.75
N PHE A 281 -23.40 6.21 12.64
CA PHE A 281 -22.24 5.36 12.89
C PHE A 281 -21.08 5.68 11.93
N PHE A 282 -21.35 5.70 10.61
CA PHE A 282 -20.32 5.94 9.60
C PHE A 282 -19.74 7.37 9.66
N ARG A 283 -20.47 8.35 10.20
CA ARG A 283 -19.97 9.71 10.41
C ARG A 283 -19.08 9.85 11.64
N ARG A 284 -19.37 9.12 12.72
CA ARG A 284 -18.70 9.30 14.03
C ARG A 284 -17.45 8.44 14.18
N VAL A 285 -17.47 7.22 13.63
CA VAL A 285 -16.40 6.26 13.84
C VAL A 285 -15.24 6.54 12.89
N LYS A 286 -14.03 6.69 13.42
CA LYS A 286 -12.79 6.80 12.63
C LYS A 286 -12.50 5.46 11.95
N ASN A 287 -12.37 5.44 10.62
CA ASN A 287 -12.14 4.25 9.78
C ASN A 287 -13.21 3.14 9.93
N PRO A 288 -14.49 3.42 9.64
CA PRO A 288 -15.58 2.47 9.87
C PRO A 288 -15.58 1.33 8.85
N THR A 289 -15.78 0.11 9.33
CA THR A 289 -15.96 -1.09 8.48
C THR A 289 -17.41 -1.56 8.50
N LEU A 290 -17.85 -2.29 7.47
CA LEU A 290 -19.18 -2.89 7.47
C LEU A 290 -19.34 -3.92 8.60
N LYS A 291 -18.26 -4.64 8.93
CA LYS A 291 -18.23 -5.61 10.02
C LYS A 291 -18.45 -4.93 11.38
N SER A 292 -17.70 -3.86 11.66
CA SER A 292 -17.85 -3.12 12.91
C SER A 292 -19.23 -2.47 13.04
N ALA A 293 -19.80 -1.99 11.93
CA ALA A 293 -21.17 -1.46 11.89
C ALA A 293 -22.23 -2.55 12.16
N PHE A 294 -22.06 -3.75 11.58
CA PHE A 294 -22.94 -4.89 11.83
C PHE A 294 -22.91 -5.33 13.30
N GLU A 295 -21.71 -5.47 13.87
CA GLU A 295 -21.51 -5.87 15.27
C GLU A 295 -22.11 -4.83 16.25
N SER A 296 -22.04 -3.55 15.91
CA SER A 296 -22.52 -2.47 16.78
C SER A 296 -24.03 -2.21 16.66
N LEU A 297 -24.59 -2.33 15.45
CA LEU A 297 -25.96 -1.89 15.16
C LEU A 297 -26.95 -3.04 14.93
N GLY A 298 -26.46 -4.25 14.64
CA GLY A 298 -27.29 -5.39 14.24
C GLY A 298 -28.05 -5.18 12.92
N ILE A 299 -27.66 -4.18 12.12
CA ILE A 299 -28.24 -3.89 10.81
C ILE A 299 -27.57 -4.79 9.77
N ASP A 300 -28.35 -5.37 8.87
CA ASP A 300 -27.83 -6.27 7.84
C ASP A 300 -26.85 -5.57 6.87
N TYR A 301 -25.94 -6.37 6.30
CA TYR A 301 -24.87 -5.86 5.43
C TYR A 301 -25.40 -5.10 4.20
N ASN A 302 -26.59 -5.44 3.69
CA ASN A 302 -27.16 -4.78 2.52
C ASN A 302 -27.55 -3.34 2.85
N THR A 303 -28.28 -3.13 3.96
CA THR A 303 -28.59 -1.79 4.46
C THR A 303 -27.33 -1.01 4.82
N LEU A 304 -26.33 -1.65 5.46
CA LEU A 304 -25.08 -0.99 5.82
C LEU A 304 -24.27 -0.52 4.59
N HIS A 305 -24.27 -1.29 3.50
CA HIS A 305 -23.68 -0.86 2.23
C HIS A 305 -24.32 0.44 1.71
N LEU A 306 -25.65 0.54 1.77
CA LEU A 306 -26.39 1.74 1.35
C LEU A 306 -26.13 2.93 2.27
N CYS A 307 -26.13 2.73 3.59
CA CYS A 307 -25.81 3.78 4.56
C CYS A 307 -24.40 4.35 4.33
N LYS A 308 -23.41 3.48 4.08
CA LYS A 308 -22.03 3.89 3.80
C LYS A 308 -21.93 4.72 2.52
N MET A 309 -22.60 4.26 1.45
CA MET A 309 -22.66 4.98 0.17
C MET A 309 -23.29 6.37 0.34
N TYR A 310 -24.39 6.46 1.08
CA TYR A 310 -25.11 7.71 1.34
C TYR A 310 -24.24 8.72 2.13
N VAL A 311 -23.48 8.27 3.14
CA VAL A 311 -22.56 9.15 3.90
C VAL A 311 -21.39 9.67 3.05
N SER A 312 -20.81 8.83 2.18
CA SER A 312 -19.68 9.20 1.32
C SER A 312 -19.98 10.46 0.47
N ARG A 313 -21.21 10.57 -0.05
CA ARG A 313 -21.71 11.71 -0.85
C ARG A 313 -21.95 12.97 0.00
N TYR A 314 -22.59 12.82 1.16
CA TYR A 314 -22.89 13.95 2.05
C TYR A 314 -21.63 14.63 2.63
N SER A 315 -20.52 13.88 2.77
CA SER A 315 -19.23 14.42 3.19
C SER A 315 -18.52 15.19 2.07
N GLN A 316 -18.71 14.83 0.80
CA GLN A 316 -18.10 15.52 -0.35
C GLN A 316 -18.75 16.88 -0.64
N HIS A 317 -20.07 17.00 -0.50
CA HIS A 317 -20.80 18.25 -0.72
C HIS A 317 -20.58 19.33 0.35
N ARG A 318 -20.01 18.99 1.51
CA ARG A 318 -19.72 19.97 2.57
C ARG A 318 -18.45 20.78 2.31
N THR A 319 -17.59 20.33 1.40
CA THR A 319 -16.35 21.02 1.00
C THR A 319 -16.56 22.08 -0.09
N GLU A 320 -17.75 22.14 -0.71
CA GLU A 320 -18.05 23.05 -1.83
C GLU A 320 -19.06 24.16 -1.50
N ILE A 321 -19.51 24.28 -0.25
CA ILE A 321 -20.32 25.43 0.16
C ILE A 321 -19.36 26.53 0.65
N PRO A 322 -19.19 27.65 -0.07
CA PRO A 322 -18.52 28.80 0.50
C PRO A 322 -19.36 29.25 1.69
N ILE A 323 -18.71 29.47 2.83
CA ILE A 323 -19.31 30.16 3.96
C ILE A 323 -19.73 31.55 3.45
N GLN A 324 -21.01 31.71 3.10
CA GLN A 324 -21.58 33.03 2.95
C GLN A 324 -21.80 33.59 4.36
N ALA A 325 -21.28 34.80 4.54
CA ALA A 325 -21.14 35.55 5.79
C ALA A 325 -22.45 35.80 6.53
#